data_AF-A0A6J2RSF1-F1
#
_entry.id   AF-A0A6J2RSF1-F1
#
_cell.length_a   1.000
_cell.length_b   1.000
_cell.length_c   1.000
_cell.angle_alpha   90.00
_cell.angle_beta   90.00
_cell.angle_gamma   90.00
#
_symmetry.space_group_name_H-M   'P 1'
#
loop_
_entity.id
_entity.type
_entity.pdbx_description
1 polymer ?
#
loop_
_entity_poly.entity_id
_entity_poly.type
_entity_poly.pdbx_seq_one_letter_code
_entity_poly.pdbx_strand_id
1 'polypeptide(L)'
;MSQTIKQLTESNSQREEEGRRLSQMNGLLRDELVQVKEKNQELLEINNKFQREVKNLSEQIGDLLNCETASKDNMELQDELTELQEQHRNLSTVLLKERQEAAERQETRKDEMARMMADMHSIKEAHHSLDLYCPVVNHKIKERICKKCHDSWRQFETRCYFFSSRTLTWSSSRAWCQAQGGDLLIINSGPEQSFVFESSQALEPRSSRLWMGLTDAEEEDEWSWVDGSPVTSDVQYWLSRPGLGTEPDNWKQDNPLGEDCGHIDISENTFMSWMDGSCKTPYRWICEKNI
;
A
#
# COMPACT_ATOMS: atom_id res chain seq x y z
N MET A 1 -31.13 19.97 -3.19
CA MET A 1 -31.68 19.10 -4.26
C MET A 1 -31.33 19.55 -5.69
N SER A 2 -31.17 20.84 -6.00
CA SER A 2 -31.00 21.30 -7.40
C SER A 2 -29.60 21.15 -8.02
N GLN A 3 -28.51 21.06 -7.23
CA GLN A 3 -27.15 20.94 -7.77
C GLN A 3 -26.79 19.51 -8.17
N THR A 4 -27.23 18.51 -7.40
CA THR A 4 -26.97 17.09 -7.67
C THR A 4 -27.57 16.62 -8.99
N ILE A 5 -28.77 17.10 -9.34
CA ILE A 5 -29.43 16.77 -10.61
C ILE A 5 -28.67 17.35 -11.81
N LYS A 6 -28.13 18.57 -11.68
CA LYS A 6 -27.29 19.18 -12.73
C LYS A 6 -25.99 18.39 -12.96
N GLN A 7 -25.31 18.00 -11.88
CA GLN A 7 -24.10 17.17 -11.97
C GLN A 7 -24.37 15.80 -12.61
N LEU A 8 -25.49 15.16 -12.29
CA LEU A 8 -25.88 13.89 -12.91
C LEU A 8 -26.20 14.03 -14.40
N THR A 9 -26.79 15.16 -14.81
CA THR A 9 -27.12 15.41 -16.23
C THR A 9 -25.85 15.68 -17.04
N GLU A 10 -24.92 16.46 -16.50
CA GLU A 10 -23.60 16.67 -17.12
C GLU A 10 -22.79 15.37 -17.22
N SER A 11 -22.80 14.55 -16.16
CA SER A 11 -22.13 13.24 -16.17
C SER A 11 -22.74 12.29 -17.20
N ASN A 12 -24.07 12.24 -17.33
CA ASN A 12 -24.73 11.44 -18.36
C ASN A 12 -24.40 11.94 -19.77
N SER A 13 -24.39 13.25 -20.00
CA SER A 13 -23.99 13.83 -21.29
C SER A 13 -22.55 13.48 -21.66
N GLN A 14 -21.63 13.48 -20.68
CA GLN A 14 -20.24 13.05 -20.88
C GLN A 14 -20.15 11.56 -21.25
N ARG A 15 -20.91 10.69 -20.57
CA ARG A 15 -20.95 9.25 -20.88
C ARG A 15 -21.50 8.97 -22.28
N GLU A 16 -22.51 9.72 -22.73
CA GLU A 16 -23.05 9.59 -24.09
C GLU A 16 -22.05 10.04 -25.16
N GLU A 17 -21.26 11.08 -24.90
CA GLU A 17 -20.21 11.51 -25.82
C GLU A 17 -19.03 10.53 -25.87
N GLU A 18 -18.64 9.98 -24.72
CA GLU A 18 -17.63 8.92 -24.63
C GLU A 18 -18.08 7.66 -25.37
N GLY A 19 -19.36 7.28 -25.24
CA GLY A 19 -19.98 6.19 -26.01
C GLY A 19 -19.92 6.42 -27.53
N ARG A 20 -20.15 7.65 -27.99
CA ARG A 20 -20.00 8.02 -29.42
C ARG A 20 -18.55 7.91 -29.89
N ARG A 21 -17.58 8.36 -29.08
CA ARG A 21 -16.15 8.24 -29.40
C ARG A 21 -15.70 6.79 -29.50
N LEU A 22 -16.13 5.93 -28.58
CA LEU A 22 -15.84 4.49 -28.62
C LEU A 22 -16.45 3.81 -29.85
N SER A 23 -17.66 4.20 -30.25
CA SER A 23 -18.30 3.69 -31.47
C SER A 23 -17.49 4.05 -32.72
N GLN A 24 -17.01 5.30 -32.82
CA GLN A 24 -16.18 5.76 -33.93
C GLN A 24 -14.83 5.03 -33.97
N MET A 25 -14.18 4.85 -32.82
CA MET A 25 -12.92 4.12 -32.70
C MET A 25 -13.06 2.66 -33.13
N ASN A 26 -14.16 2.00 -32.75
CA ASN A 26 -14.48 0.63 -33.19
C ASN A 26 -14.76 0.54 -34.71
N GLY A 27 -15.21 1.63 -35.34
CA GLY A 27 -15.29 1.73 -36.80
C GLY A 27 -13.91 1.69 -37.45
N LEU A 28 -13.02 2.58 -37.00
CA LEU A 28 -11.64 2.69 -37.52
C LEU A 28 -10.84 1.40 -37.33
N LEU A 29 -10.93 0.76 -36.16
CA LEU A 29 -10.29 -0.53 -35.89
C LEU A 29 -10.79 -1.65 -36.81
N ARG A 30 -12.06 -1.62 -37.21
CA ARG A 30 -12.60 -2.58 -38.18
C ARG A 30 -12.00 -2.37 -39.57
N ASP A 31 -11.90 -1.11 -40.00
CA ASP A 31 -11.34 -0.78 -41.31
C ASP A 31 -9.84 -1.13 -41.39
N GLU A 32 -9.07 -0.83 -40.34
CA GLU A 32 -7.66 -1.24 -40.24
C GLU A 32 -7.51 -2.77 -40.28
N LEU A 33 -8.40 -3.51 -39.60
CA LEU A 33 -8.38 -4.96 -39.62
C LEU A 33 -8.66 -5.54 -41.01
N VAL A 34 -9.55 -4.92 -41.79
CA VAL A 34 -9.80 -5.32 -43.18
C VAL A 34 -8.55 -5.07 -44.03
N GLN A 35 -7.93 -3.90 -43.90
CA GLN A 35 -6.74 -3.57 -44.67
C GLN A 35 -5.54 -4.47 -44.34
N VAL A 36 -5.37 -4.86 -43.06
CA VAL A 36 -4.34 -5.84 -42.65
C VAL A 36 -4.59 -7.21 -43.25
N LYS A 37 -5.85 -7.65 -43.36
CA LYS A 37 -6.19 -8.93 -43.98
C LYS A 37 -5.88 -8.94 -45.48
N GLU A 38 -6.19 -7.86 -46.19
CA GLU A 38 -5.87 -7.73 -47.62
C GLU A 38 -4.35 -7.79 -47.86
N LYS A 39 -3.57 -7.02 -47.10
CA LYS A 39 -2.09 -7.05 -47.20
C LYS A 39 -1.50 -8.42 -46.87
N ASN A 40 -2.05 -9.13 -45.88
CA ASN A 40 -1.60 -10.48 -45.56
C ASN A 40 -1.87 -11.47 -46.70
N GLN A 41 -2.97 -11.30 -47.43
CA GLN A 41 -3.29 -12.13 -48.58
C GLN A 41 -2.28 -11.90 -49.72
N GLU A 42 -1.95 -10.64 -50.02
CA GLU A 42 -0.92 -10.28 -51.02
C GLU A 42 0.45 -10.87 -50.66
N LEU A 43 0.85 -10.80 -49.38
CA LEU A 43 2.09 -11.40 -48.88
C LEU A 43 2.13 -12.92 -49.08
N LEU A 44 0.98 -13.60 -48.92
CA LEU A 44 0.88 -15.03 -49.13
C LEU A 44 1.13 -15.42 -50.60
N GLU A 45 0.60 -14.63 -51.53
CA GLU A 45 0.80 -14.82 -52.97
C GLU A 45 2.26 -14.63 -53.38
N ILE A 46 2.91 -13.59 -52.85
CA ILE A 46 4.34 -13.32 -53.08
C ILE A 46 5.19 -14.49 -52.56
N ASN A 47 4.93 -14.97 -51.34
CA ASN A 47 5.66 -16.10 -50.77
C ASN A 47 5.53 -17.38 -51.62
N ASN A 48 4.33 -17.66 -52.12
CA ASN A 48 4.08 -18.81 -53.00
C ASN A 48 4.77 -18.68 -54.36
N LYS A 49 5.00 -17.47 -54.86
CA LYS A 49 5.79 -17.24 -56.07
C LYS A 49 7.27 -17.48 -55.82
N PHE A 50 7.81 -16.93 -54.72
CA PHE A 50 9.22 -17.09 -54.35
C PHE A 50 9.59 -18.57 -54.14
N GLN A 51 8.74 -19.34 -53.46
CA GLN A 51 8.92 -20.78 -53.27
C GLN A 51 9.07 -21.56 -54.60
N ARG A 52 8.33 -21.16 -55.65
CA ARG A 52 8.42 -21.79 -56.98
C ARG A 52 9.76 -21.48 -57.66
N GLU A 53 10.24 -20.25 -57.54
CA GLU A 53 11.53 -19.83 -58.12
C GLU A 53 12.70 -20.55 -57.44
N VAL A 54 12.68 -20.67 -56.11
CA VAL A 54 13.69 -21.43 -55.36
C VAL A 54 13.73 -22.89 -55.78
N LYS A 55 12.57 -23.52 -55.98
CA LYS A 55 12.50 -24.91 -56.45
C LYS A 55 13.12 -25.09 -57.84
N ASN A 56 12.80 -24.20 -58.78
CA ASN A 56 13.34 -24.25 -60.14
C ASN A 56 14.87 -24.07 -60.14
N LEU A 57 15.39 -23.14 -59.35
CA LEU A 57 16.84 -22.94 -59.20
C LEU A 57 17.52 -24.18 -58.59
N SER A 58 16.88 -24.84 -57.62
CA SER A 58 17.39 -26.09 -57.04
C SER A 58 17.49 -27.22 -58.07
N GLU A 59 16.53 -27.32 -58.99
CA GLU A 59 16.55 -28.31 -60.07
C GLU A 59 17.68 -28.01 -61.08
N GLN A 60 17.87 -26.75 -61.45
CA GLN A 60 18.96 -26.32 -62.33
C GLN A 60 20.36 -26.55 -61.75
N ILE A 61 20.52 -26.35 -60.44
CA ILE A 61 21.78 -26.67 -59.74
C ILE A 61 22.04 -28.20 -59.76
N GLY A 62 20.99 -29.02 -59.64
CA GLY A 62 21.09 -30.47 -59.74
C GLY A 62 21.61 -30.96 -61.10
N ASP A 63 21.14 -30.34 -62.19
CA ASP A 63 21.56 -30.70 -63.55
C ASP A 63 23.02 -30.32 -63.85
N LEU A 64 23.52 -29.25 -63.24
CA LEU A 64 24.91 -28.78 -63.40
C LEU A 64 25.95 -29.69 -62.71
N LEU A 65 25.54 -30.56 -61.77
CA LEU A 65 26.44 -31.37 -60.95
C LEU A 65 26.90 -32.69 -61.60
N ASN A 66 26.47 -33.01 -62.84
CA ASN A 66 26.61 -34.35 -63.44
C ASN A 66 27.73 -34.51 -64.52
N CYS A 67 28.89 -33.83 -64.43
CA CYS A 67 29.99 -33.97 -65.42
C CYS A 67 31.32 -34.48 -64.82
N GLU A 68 31.89 -35.55 -65.41
CA GLU A 68 32.69 -36.63 -64.79
C GLU A 68 34.23 -36.45 -64.58
N THR A 69 34.82 -35.26 -64.69
CA THR A 69 36.28 -35.08 -64.41
C THR A 69 36.60 -34.56 -63.00
N ALA A 70 35.61 -34.42 -62.12
CA ALA A 70 35.73 -33.84 -60.77
C ALA A 70 35.70 -34.89 -59.61
N SER A 71 35.77 -36.19 -59.90
CA SER A 71 35.25 -37.25 -59.00
C SER A 71 36.06 -37.60 -57.74
N LYS A 72 37.38 -37.34 -57.66
CA LYS A 72 38.20 -37.72 -56.48
C LYS A 72 38.35 -36.54 -55.50
N ASP A 73 38.69 -35.38 -56.03
CA ASP A 73 38.77 -34.13 -55.28
C ASP A 73 37.38 -33.69 -54.77
N ASN A 74 36.28 -33.96 -55.51
CA ASN A 74 34.92 -33.75 -54.96
C ASN A 74 34.58 -34.68 -53.79
N MET A 75 35.11 -35.90 -53.76
CA MET A 75 34.81 -36.85 -52.69
C MET A 75 35.55 -36.48 -51.40
N GLU A 76 36.80 -36.01 -51.52
CA GLU A 76 37.59 -35.48 -50.40
C GLU A 76 37.01 -34.16 -49.86
N LEU A 77 36.58 -33.25 -50.75
CA LEU A 77 35.86 -32.03 -50.36
C LEU A 77 34.47 -32.31 -49.76
N GLN A 78 33.79 -33.38 -50.18
CA GLN A 78 32.53 -33.82 -49.57
C GLN A 78 32.76 -34.37 -48.15
N ASP A 79 33.82 -35.15 -47.94
CA ASP A 79 34.18 -35.65 -46.61
C ASP A 79 34.53 -34.48 -45.67
N GLU A 80 35.36 -33.53 -46.10
CA GLU A 80 35.67 -32.31 -45.32
C GLU A 80 34.42 -31.47 -45.02
N LEU A 81 33.49 -31.36 -45.97
CA LEU A 81 32.23 -30.65 -45.77
C LEU A 81 31.34 -31.35 -44.73
N THR A 82 31.27 -32.68 -44.75
CA THR A 82 30.52 -33.43 -43.74
C THR A 82 31.14 -33.31 -42.36
N GLU A 83 32.48 -33.31 -42.27
CA GLU A 83 33.20 -33.12 -41.00
C GLU A 83 32.97 -31.71 -40.44
N LEU A 84 33.03 -30.68 -41.29
CA LEU A 84 32.70 -29.29 -40.92
C LEU A 84 31.23 -29.14 -40.47
N GLN A 85 30.30 -29.84 -41.11
CA GLN A 85 28.90 -29.85 -40.72
C GLN A 85 28.69 -30.51 -39.34
N GLU A 86 29.36 -31.63 -39.08
CA GLU A 86 29.37 -32.32 -37.79
C GLU A 86 29.95 -31.41 -36.69
N GLN A 87 31.10 -30.78 -36.96
CA GLN A 87 31.72 -29.82 -36.05
C GLN A 87 30.82 -28.63 -35.76
N HIS A 88 30.17 -28.05 -36.79
CA HIS A 88 29.22 -26.95 -36.62
C HIS A 88 28.01 -27.37 -35.78
N ARG A 89 27.48 -28.57 -35.99
CA ARG A 89 26.39 -29.13 -35.20
C ARG A 89 26.80 -29.30 -33.73
N ASN A 90 27.98 -29.86 -33.47
CA ASN A 90 28.53 -30.03 -32.12
C ASN A 90 28.81 -28.68 -31.43
N LEU A 91 29.32 -27.69 -32.16
CA LEU A 91 29.53 -26.35 -31.63
C LEU A 91 28.18 -25.67 -31.32
N SER A 92 27.18 -25.85 -32.18
CA SER A 92 25.83 -25.29 -31.97
C SER A 92 25.16 -25.88 -30.72
N THR A 93 25.32 -27.18 -30.45
CA THR A 93 24.76 -27.81 -29.24
C THR A 93 25.48 -27.34 -27.98
N VAL A 94 26.81 -27.23 -28.00
CA VAL A 94 27.59 -26.69 -26.88
C VAL A 94 27.19 -25.24 -26.58
N LEU A 95 27.09 -24.39 -27.61
CA LEU A 95 26.69 -22.99 -27.45
C LEU A 95 25.28 -22.85 -26.86
N LEU A 96 24.34 -23.69 -27.29
CA LEU A 96 22.98 -23.68 -26.75
C LEU A 96 22.97 -24.06 -25.26
N LYS A 97 23.74 -25.08 -24.88
CA LYS A 97 23.87 -25.53 -23.49
C LYS A 97 24.50 -24.46 -22.60
N GLU A 98 25.62 -23.87 -23.03
CA GLU A 98 26.27 -22.74 -22.35
C GLU A 98 25.30 -21.57 -22.16
N ARG A 99 24.48 -21.25 -23.17
CA ARG A 99 23.48 -20.19 -23.09
C ARG A 99 22.37 -20.51 -22.09
N GLN A 100 21.91 -21.76 -22.01
CA GLN A 100 20.92 -22.19 -21.03
C GLN A 100 21.48 -22.11 -19.60
N GLU A 101 22.68 -22.66 -19.38
CA GLU A 101 23.35 -22.59 -18.07
C GLU A 101 23.62 -21.14 -17.65
N ALA A 102 24.00 -20.26 -18.58
CA ALA A 102 24.18 -18.84 -18.31
C ALA A 102 22.87 -18.15 -17.92
N ALA A 103 21.75 -18.52 -18.57
CA ALA A 103 20.42 -18.00 -18.24
C ALA A 103 19.95 -18.47 -16.85
N GLU A 104 20.15 -19.75 -16.53
CA GLU A 104 19.86 -20.30 -15.19
C GLU A 104 20.69 -19.61 -14.12
N ARG A 105 22.01 -19.48 -14.31
CA ARG A 105 22.88 -18.74 -13.38
C ARG A 105 22.46 -17.27 -13.22
N GLN A 106 21.99 -16.65 -14.29
CA GLN A 106 21.48 -15.28 -14.22
C GLN A 106 20.20 -15.20 -13.40
N GLU A 107 19.29 -16.16 -13.56
CA GLU A 107 18.05 -16.20 -12.79
C GLU A 107 18.31 -16.46 -11.30
N THR A 108 19.17 -17.42 -10.96
CA THR A 108 19.59 -17.65 -9.57
C THR A 108 20.17 -16.39 -8.92
N ARG A 109 21.01 -15.64 -9.64
CA ARG A 109 21.56 -14.37 -9.15
C ARG A 109 20.50 -13.30 -8.94
N LYS A 110 19.44 -13.25 -9.77
CA LYS A 110 18.32 -12.33 -9.56
C LYS A 110 17.54 -12.69 -8.29
N ASP A 111 17.29 -13.98 -8.06
CA ASP A 111 16.61 -14.45 -6.86
C ASP A 111 17.41 -14.13 -5.58
N GLU A 112 18.73 -14.34 -5.62
CA GLU A 112 19.64 -13.95 -4.52
C GLU A 112 19.61 -12.44 -4.27
N MET A 113 19.66 -11.63 -5.33
CA MET A 113 19.56 -10.17 -5.23
C MET A 113 18.22 -9.73 -4.64
N ALA A 114 17.11 -10.36 -5.04
CA ALA A 114 15.78 -10.07 -4.50
C ALA A 114 15.68 -10.40 -3.01
N ARG A 115 16.24 -11.55 -2.57
CA ARG A 115 16.33 -11.91 -1.15
C ARG A 115 17.16 -10.89 -0.37
N MET A 116 18.33 -10.52 -0.89
CA MET A 116 19.19 -9.53 -0.24
C MET A 116 18.53 -8.15 -0.14
N MET A 117 17.73 -7.74 -1.14
CA MET A 117 16.94 -6.51 -1.07
C MET A 117 15.84 -6.57 0.00
N ALA A 118 15.17 -7.71 0.16
CA ALA A 118 14.18 -7.91 1.21
C ALA A 118 14.83 -7.86 2.60
N ASP A 119 15.97 -8.54 2.78
CA ASP A 119 16.74 -8.50 4.03
C ASP A 119 17.21 -7.08 4.36
N MET A 120 17.72 -6.35 3.36
CA MET A 120 18.11 -4.95 3.51
C MET A 120 16.93 -4.07 3.94
N HIS A 121 15.74 -4.30 3.39
CA HIS A 121 14.52 -3.59 3.80
C HIS A 121 14.20 -3.86 5.28
N SER A 122 14.18 -5.13 5.67
CA SER A 122 13.91 -5.53 7.06
C SER A 122 14.94 -4.94 8.04
N ILE A 123 16.22 -4.96 7.69
CA ILE A 123 17.29 -4.34 8.49
C ILE A 123 17.09 -2.83 8.59
N LYS A 124 16.69 -2.17 7.50
CA LYS A 124 16.44 -0.72 7.49
C LYS A 124 15.27 -0.36 8.40
N GLU A 125 14.20 -1.15 8.38
CA GLU A 125 13.04 -0.98 9.28
C GLU A 125 13.44 -1.20 10.75
N ALA A 126 14.19 -2.26 11.04
CA ALA A 126 14.69 -2.53 12.38
C ALA A 126 15.62 -1.41 12.88
N HIS A 127 16.49 -0.90 12.01
CA HIS A 127 17.38 0.22 12.34
C HIS A 127 16.60 1.51 12.60
N HIS A 128 15.58 1.80 11.77
CA HIS A 128 14.72 2.96 11.97
C HIS A 128 13.97 2.89 13.31
N SER A 129 13.41 1.71 13.63
CA SER A 129 12.77 1.47 14.92
C SER A 129 13.78 1.65 16.07
N LEU A 130 14.99 1.11 15.95
CA LEU A 130 16.02 1.28 16.98
C LEU A 130 16.44 2.74 17.15
N ASP A 131 16.64 3.50 16.08
CA ASP A 131 16.98 4.92 16.16
C ASP A 131 15.85 5.76 16.79
N LEU A 132 14.60 5.30 16.66
CA LEU A 132 13.42 5.94 17.26
C LEU A 132 13.43 5.87 18.79
N TYR A 133 13.82 4.72 19.33
CA TYR A 133 13.86 4.47 20.78
C TYR A 133 15.25 4.73 21.38
N CYS A 134 16.31 4.62 20.59
CA CYS A 134 17.71 4.74 21.00
C CYS A 134 18.52 5.65 20.06
N PRO A 135 18.15 6.94 19.91
CA PRO A 135 18.86 7.85 19.03
C PRO A 135 20.33 8.03 19.42
N VAL A 136 21.19 8.18 18.41
CA VAL A 136 22.59 8.57 18.61
C VAL A 136 22.64 10.03 19.02
N VAL A 137 23.08 10.30 20.25
CA VAL A 137 23.22 11.65 20.79
C VAL A 137 24.61 12.23 20.53
N ASN A 138 25.61 11.38 20.30
CA ASN A 138 26.96 11.80 19.96
C ASN A 138 27.56 10.94 18.84
N HIS A 139 27.65 11.50 17.65
CA HIS A 139 28.17 10.78 16.47
C HIS A 139 29.68 10.48 16.54
N LYS A 140 30.46 11.21 17.34
CA LYS A 140 31.93 11.02 17.46
C LYS A 140 32.27 9.77 18.26
N ILE A 141 31.56 9.56 19.37
CA ILE A 141 31.77 8.40 20.26
C ILE A 141 30.68 7.34 20.12
N LYS A 142 29.71 7.53 19.22
CA LYS A 142 28.56 6.63 18.98
C LYS A 142 27.67 6.42 20.22
N GLU A 143 27.59 7.42 21.09
CA GLU A 143 26.73 7.38 22.28
C GLU A 143 25.26 7.39 21.87
N ARG A 144 24.47 6.50 22.48
CA ARG A 144 23.02 6.42 22.29
C ARG A 144 22.32 6.62 23.63
N ILE A 145 21.22 7.38 23.63
CA ILE A 145 20.32 7.46 24.79
C ILE A 145 19.05 6.70 24.42
N CYS A 146 18.82 5.58 25.08
CA CYS A 146 17.62 4.79 24.91
C CYS A 146 16.50 5.28 25.83
N LYS A 147 15.32 5.45 25.28
CA LYS A 147 14.08 5.76 25.99
C LYS A 147 13.09 4.64 25.76
N LYS A 148 12.25 4.40 26.77
CA LYS A 148 11.17 3.42 26.69
C LYS A 148 10.05 3.88 25.74
N CYS A 149 9.81 5.19 25.69
CA CYS A 149 8.88 5.81 24.76
C CYS A 149 9.65 6.67 23.74
N HIS A 150 9.16 6.67 22.50
CA HIS A 150 9.61 7.60 21.47
C HIS A 150 9.46 9.05 21.97
N ASP A 151 10.38 9.95 21.58
CA ASP A 151 10.35 11.39 21.89
C ASP A 151 9.00 12.12 21.71
N SER A 152 8.12 11.68 20.81
CA SER A 152 6.79 12.27 20.60
C SER A 152 5.71 11.72 21.54
N TRP A 153 6.07 10.77 22.39
CA TRP A 153 5.22 10.09 23.37
C TRP A 153 5.72 10.40 24.78
N ARG A 154 4.81 10.61 25.72
CA ARG A 154 5.13 10.79 27.13
C ARG A 154 5.00 9.46 27.84
N GLN A 155 5.96 9.13 28.71
CA GLN A 155 5.88 7.94 29.54
C GLN A 155 5.12 8.24 30.83
N PHE A 156 4.18 7.37 31.19
CA PHE A 156 3.65 7.28 32.54
C PHE A 156 3.55 5.80 32.92
N GLU A 157 4.19 5.44 34.03
CA GLU A 157 4.36 4.06 34.47
C GLU A 157 4.92 3.14 33.36
N THR A 158 4.17 2.09 32.98
CA THR A 158 4.55 1.08 31.98
C THR A 158 3.96 1.35 30.59
N ARG A 159 3.42 2.55 30.36
CA ARG A 159 2.74 2.93 29.12
C ARG A 159 3.32 4.20 28.52
N CYS A 160 3.16 4.34 27.21
CA CYS A 160 3.49 5.51 26.41
C CYS A 160 2.20 6.16 25.91
N TYR A 161 2.12 7.48 26.00
CA TYR A 161 0.94 8.27 25.62
C TYR A 161 1.29 9.30 24.56
N PHE A 162 0.52 9.32 23.47
CA PHE A 162 0.63 10.33 22.42
C PHE A 162 -0.52 11.31 22.52
N PHE A 163 -0.20 12.59 22.50
CA PHE A 163 -1.19 13.66 22.50
C PHE A 163 -1.11 14.40 21.17
N SER A 164 -2.12 14.21 20.34
CA SER A 164 -2.15 14.80 19.00
C SER A 164 -2.18 16.33 19.04
N SER A 165 -1.65 16.97 18.00
CA SER A 165 -1.77 18.42 17.76
C SER A 165 -2.81 18.77 16.69
N ARG A 166 -3.31 17.76 15.97
CA ARG A 166 -4.33 17.87 14.92
C ARG A 166 -5.66 17.36 15.46
N THR A 167 -6.73 17.58 14.71
CA THR A 167 -8.05 17.03 15.03
C THR A 167 -8.47 15.96 14.02
N LEU A 168 -9.19 14.95 14.50
CA LEU A 168 -9.74 13.84 13.73
C LEU A 168 -11.08 13.40 14.36
N THR A 169 -11.91 12.70 13.59
CA THR A 169 -13.10 12.02 14.15
C THR A 169 -12.66 10.91 15.10
N TRP A 170 -13.55 10.44 15.98
CA TRP A 170 -13.21 9.39 16.94
C TRP A 170 -12.67 8.12 16.24
N SER A 171 -13.39 7.66 15.21
CA SER A 171 -12.99 6.49 14.41
C SER A 171 -11.65 6.67 13.69
N SER A 172 -11.40 7.86 13.12
CA SER A 172 -10.14 8.16 12.44
C SER A 172 -8.97 8.26 13.44
N SER A 173 -9.26 8.73 14.65
CA SER A 173 -8.28 8.82 15.74
C SER A 173 -7.87 7.42 16.21
N ARG A 174 -8.85 6.53 16.39
CA ARG A 174 -8.64 5.12 16.71
C ARG A 174 -7.77 4.42 15.68
N ALA A 175 -8.13 4.54 14.40
CA ALA A 175 -7.36 3.97 13.30
C ALA A 175 -5.92 4.49 13.26
N TRP A 176 -5.71 5.77 13.59
CA TRP A 176 -4.37 6.34 13.68
C TRP A 176 -3.56 5.73 14.84
N CYS A 177 -4.14 5.60 16.04
CA CYS A 177 -3.48 4.99 17.18
C CYS A 177 -3.09 3.53 16.91
N GLN A 178 -3.98 2.76 16.27
CA GLN A 178 -3.71 1.38 15.83
C GLN A 178 -2.57 1.29 14.83
N ALA A 179 -2.50 2.23 13.88
CA ALA A 179 -1.37 2.31 12.96
C ALA A 179 -0.03 2.65 13.65
N GLN A 180 -0.05 3.22 14.86
CA GLN A 180 1.15 3.48 15.67
C GLN A 180 1.49 2.35 16.66
N GLY A 181 0.78 1.21 16.58
CA GLY A 181 0.94 0.07 17.46
C GLY A 181 0.35 0.24 18.86
N GLY A 182 -0.67 1.10 19.00
CA GLY A 182 -1.44 1.31 20.23
C GLY A 182 -2.95 1.30 19.97
N ASP A 183 -3.74 1.87 20.86
CA ASP A 183 -5.15 2.21 20.61
C ASP A 183 -5.47 3.56 21.27
N LEU A 184 -6.71 4.04 21.19
CA LEU A 184 -7.15 5.20 21.96
C LEU A 184 -7.01 4.92 23.46
N LEU A 185 -6.75 5.99 24.23
CA LEU A 185 -6.57 5.96 25.68
C LEU A 185 -7.70 5.20 26.41
N ILE A 186 -7.33 4.25 27.24
CA ILE A 186 -8.18 3.63 28.26
C ILE A 186 -7.71 4.14 29.62
N ILE A 187 -8.62 4.68 30.43
CA ILE A 187 -8.26 5.17 31.77
C ILE A 187 -8.58 4.09 32.79
N ASN A 188 -7.54 3.63 33.48
CA ASN A 188 -7.56 2.53 34.44
C ASN A 188 -7.45 3.02 35.89
N SER A 189 -7.07 4.28 36.12
CA SER A 189 -6.85 4.81 37.46
C SER A 189 -6.93 6.33 37.57
N GLY A 190 -7.14 6.82 38.79
CA GLY A 190 -7.08 8.26 39.10
C GLY A 190 -5.72 8.91 38.82
N PRO A 191 -4.58 8.30 39.18
CA PRO A 191 -3.26 8.81 38.81
C PRO A 191 -3.07 8.94 37.29
N GLU A 192 -3.57 7.98 36.51
CA GLU A 192 -3.55 8.04 35.05
C GLU A 192 -4.41 9.19 34.52
N GLN A 193 -5.63 9.37 35.04
CA GLN A 193 -6.49 10.52 34.73
C GLN A 193 -5.77 11.85 34.99
N SER A 194 -5.12 12.01 36.14
CA SER A 194 -4.35 13.23 36.45
C SER A 194 -3.23 13.46 35.44
N PHE A 195 -2.46 12.42 35.14
CA PHE A 195 -1.36 12.51 34.20
C PHE A 195 -1.81 12.91 32.79
N VAL A 196 -2.87 12.29 32.25
CA VAL A 196 -3.37 12.60 30.90
C VAL A 196 -4.00 13.99 30.85
N PHE A 197 -4.69 14.41 31.91
CA PHE A 197 -5.31 15.72 31.99
C PHE A 197 -4.27 16.85 32.03
N GLU A 198 -3.30 16.75 32.94
CA GLU A 198 -2.19 17.72 33.05
C GLU A 198 -1.33 17.75 31.79
N SER A 199 -1.06 16.57 31.20
CA SER A 199 -0.31 16.48 29.96
C SER A 199 -1.03 17.13 28.79
N SER A 200 -2.36 17.02 28.75
CA SER A 200 -3.19 17.64 27.71
C SER A 200 -3.25 19.15 27.86
N GLN A 201 -3.39 19.68 29.09
CA GLN A 201 -3.35 21.12 29.38
C GLN A 201 -2.02 21.77 29.03
N ALA A 202 -0.91 21.04 29.16
CA ALA A 202 0.42 21.56 28.81
C ALA A 202 0.63 21.79 27.30
N LEU A 203 -0.32 21.36 26.44
CA LEU A 203 -0.24 21.51 24.98
C LEU A 203 -1.04 22.74 24.53
N GLU A 204 -0.60 23.41 23.44
CA GLU A 204 -1.17 24.67 22.96
C GLU A 204 -2.71 24.75 22.97
N PRO A 205 -3.30 25.94 23.23
CA PRO A 205 -4.72 26.12 23.56
C PRO A 205 -5.68 26.02 22.36
N ARG A 206 -5.30 25.34 21.26
CA ARG A 206 -6.09 25.34 20.02
C ARG A 206 -7.39 24.52 20.09
N SER A 207 -7.49 23.59 21.04
CA SER A 207 -8.70 22.79 21.32
C SER A 207 -8.63 22.27 22.75
N SER A 208 -9.72 22.44 23.50
CA SER A 208 -9.82 21.92 24.87
C SER A 208 -10.23 20.44 24.93
N ARG A 209 -10.76 19.88 23.84
CA ARG A 209 -11.32 18.53 23.80
C ARG A 209 -10.37 17.52 23.17
N LEU A 210 -10.25 16.35 23.82
CA LEU A 210 -9.46 15.23 23.34
C LEU A 210 -10.24 13.91 23.45
N TRP A 211 -10.39 13.20 22.32
CA TRP A 211 -10.93 11.85 22.27
C TRP A 211 -10.12 10.89 23.14
N MET A 212 -10.85 10.06 23.87
CA MET A 212 -10.37 8.88 24.56
C MET A 212 -11.09 7.65 23.99
N GLY A 213 -10.64 6.45 24.38
CA GLY A 213 -11.13 5.18 23.84
C GLY A 213 -12.47 4.75 24.42
N LEU A 214 -13.38 5.68 24.69
CA LEU A 214 -14.64 5.44 25.36
C LEU A 214 -15.81 5.61 24.40
N THR A 215 -16.77 4.67 24.38
CA THR A 215 -17.95 4.70 23.50
C THR A 215 -19.09 3.83 24.02
N ASP A 216 -20.33 4.21 23.74
CA ASP A 216 -21.56 3.44 23.94
C ASP A 216 -22.34 3.24 22.62
N ALA A 217 -21.66 3.38 21.48
CA ALA A 217 -22.28 3.29 20.14
C ALA A 217 -22.89 1.91 19.82
N GLU A 218 -22.55 0.86 20.58
CA GLU A 218 -23.17 -0.47 20.45
C GLU A 218 -24.53 -0.54 21.16
N GLU A 219 -24.60 0.00 22.38
CA GLU A 219 -25.81 0.05 23.21
C GLU A 219 -25.78 1.34 24.05
N GLU A 220 -26.73 2.22 23.78
CA GLU A 220 -26.90 3.51 24.47
C GLU A 220 -26.91 3.36 25.99
N ASP A 221 -26.24 4.27 26.70
CA ASP A 221 -26.04 4.24 28.16
C ASP A 221 -25.10 3.10 28.66
N GLU A 222 -24.66 2.18 27.79
CA GLU A 222 -23.70 1.12 28.10
C GLU A 222 -22.28 1.45 27.60
N TRP A 223 -21.57 2.24 28.41
CA TRP A 223 -20.21 2.69 28.08
C TRP A 223 -19.16 1.59 28.20
N SER A 224 -18.36 1.47 27.13
CA SER A 224 -17.25 0.53 27.01
C SER A 224 -15.98 1.20 26.50
N TRP A 225 -14.85 0.61 26.86
CA TRP A 225 -13.56 0.98 26.31
C TRP A 225 -13.31 0.30 24.97
N VAL A 226 -12.38 0.83 24.17
CA VAL A 226 -11.99 0.28 22.85
C VAL A 226 -11.49 -1.16 22.89
N ASP A 227 -11.06 -1.68 24.05
CA ASP A 227 -10.70 -3.10 24.23
C ASP A 227 -11.90 -4.01 24.57
N GLY A 228 -13.10 -3.45 24.65
CA GLY A 228 -14.35 -4.13 24.98
C GLY A 228 -14.61 -4.27 26.48
N SER A 229 -13.73 -3.76 27.34
CA SER A 229 -13.98 -3.77 28.79
C SER A 229 -15.03 -2.70 29.17
N PRO A 230 -15.94 -3.00 30.13
CA PRO A 230 -16.93 -2.03 30.59
C PRO A 230 -16.29 -0.98 31.50
N VAL A 231 -16.88 0.21 31.58
CA VAL A 231 -16.47 1.22 32.55
C VAL A 231 -16.88 0.81 33.96
N THR A 232 -15.92 0.74 34.87
CA THR A 232 -16.19 0.39 36.29
C THR A 232 -16.56 1.63 37.10
N SER A 233 -17.28 1.45 38.21
CA SER A 233 -17.71 2.56 39.08
C SER A 233 -16.56 3.37 39.69
N ASP A 234 -15.39 2.75 39.84
CA ASP A 234 -14.22 3.35 40.50
C ASP A 234 -13.45 4.30 39.57
N VAL A 235 -13.74 4.27 38.27
CA VAL A 235 -13.06 5.05 37.23
C VAL A 235 -14.10 5.70 36.31
N GLN A 236 -14.83 6.67 36.86
CA GLN A 236 -15.79 7.50 36.13
C GLN A 236 -15.59 8.96 36.52
N TYR A 237 -15.20 9.78 35.54
CA TYR A 237 -14.91 11.21 35.74
C TYR A 237 -15.81 12.10 34.89
N TRP A 238 -17.06 11.67 34.71
CA TRP A 238 -18.11 12.43 34.03
C TRP A 238 -18.29 13.81 34.63
N LEU A 239 -18.44 14.80 33.75
CA LEU A 239 -18.70 16.17 34.15
C LEU A 239 -20.04 16.25 34.87
N SER A 240 -20.06 16.90 36.03
CA SER A 240 -21.27 17.18 36.79
C SER A 240 -21.24 18.63 37.25
N ARG A 241 -22.15 19.45 36.74
CA ARG A 241 -22.24 20.86 37.12
C ARG A 241 -23.50 21.09 37.92
N PRO A 242 -23.40 21.39 39.24
CA PRO A 242 -24.56 21.65 40.07
C PRO A 242 -25.48 22.72 39.46
N GLY A 243 -26.72 22.35 39.16
CA GLY A 243 -27.72 23.24 38.57
C GLY A 243 -27.63 23.48 37.06
N LEU A 244 -26.68 22.84 36.36
CA LEU A 244 -26.51 22.95 34.90
C LEU A 244 -26.69 21.63 34.15
N GLY A 245 -26.37 20.48 34.76
CA GLY A 245 -26.51 19.16 34.13
C GLY A 245 -25.40 18.18 34.52
N THR A 246 -25.52 16.96 34.03
CA THR A 246 -24.54 15.88 34.19
C THR A 246 -24.35 15.17 32.87
N GLU A 247 -23.09 14.85 32.56
CA GLU A 247 -22.74 13.99 31.44
C GLU A 247 -22.75 12.51 31.85
N PRO A 248 -22.87 11.58 30.90
CA PRO A 248 -23.22 11.82 29.49
C PRO A 248 -24.69 12.25 29.33
N ASP A 249 -24.97 13.20 28.44
CA ASP A 249 -26.33 13.75 28.24
C ASP A 249 -27.00 13.30 26.92
N ASN A 250 -26.24 12.61 26.06
CA ASN A 250 -26.64 12.13 24.75
C ASN A 250 -27.35 13.21 23.92
N TRP A 251 -26.70 14.36 23.76
CA TRP A 251 -27.29 15.51 23.07
C TRP A 251 -27.66 15.24 21.60
N LYS A 252 -28.96 15.11 21.31
CA LYS A 252 -29.46 14.75 19.95
C LYS A 252 -29.78 15.93 19.02
N GLN A 253 -29.53 17.18 19.43
CA GLN A 253 -29.97 18.32 18.63
C GLN A 253 -29.18 18.46 17.32
N ASP A 254 -27.87 18.19 17.34
CA ASP A 254 -26.99 18.34 16.18
C ASP A 254 -26.89 17.05 15.34
N ASN A 255 -27.08 15.89 15.97
CA ASN A 255 -27.08 14.60 15.32
C ASN A 255 -28.18 13.70 15.92
N PRO A 256 -29.15 13.21 15.13
CA PRO A 256 -30.23 12.37 15.64
C PRO A 256 -29.76 11.01 16.18
N LEU A 257 -28.53 10.61 15.86
CA LEU A 257 -27.92 9.40 16.43
C LEU A 257 -27.50 9.61 17.88
N GLY A 258 -27.22 10.84 18.31
CA GLY A 258 -26.69 11.10 19.64
C GLY A 258 -25.19 11.39 19.68
N GLU A 259 -24.69 11.36 20.91
CA GLU A 259 -23.30 11.58 21.28
C GLU A 259 -22.70 10.29 21.86
N ASP A 260 -22.15 9.44 21.00
CA ASP A 260 -21.81 8.07 21.41
C ASP A 260 -20.31 7.84 21.72
N CYS A 261 -19.53 8.93 21.82
CA CYS A 261 -18.07 8.86 21.94
C CYS A 261 -17.57 9.78 23.06
N GLY A 262 -16.72 9.25 23.95
CA GLY A 262 -16.22 9.97 25.10
C GLY A 262 -14.96 10.79 24.82
N HIS A 263 -14.90 12.00 25.35
CA HIS A 263 -13.72 12.86 25.34
C HIS A 263 -13.44 13.49 26.71
N ILE A 264 -12.20 13.94 26.90
CA ILE A 264 -11.81 14.79 28.02
C ILE A 264 -11.89 16.25 27.56
N ASP A 265 -12.61 17.09 28.29
CA ASP A 265 -12.56 18.55 28.13
C ASP A 265 -11.62 19.17 29.19
N ILE A 266 -10.46 19.66 28.74
CA ILE A 266 -9.40 20.18 29.61
C ILE A 266 -9.70 21.57 30.18
N SER A 267 -10.83 22.19 29.81
CA SER A 267 -11.33 23.40 30.49
C SER A 267 -12.00 23.11 31.84
N GLU A 268 -12.28 21.84 32.13
CA GLU A 268 -13.01 21.41 33.33
C GLU A 268 -12.08 20.99 34.48
N ASN A 269 -12.61 20.30 35.49
CA ASN A 269 -11.80 19.75 36.57
C ASN A 269 -11.23 18.39 36.17
N THR A 270 -9.98 18.10 36.56
CA THR A 270 -9.30 16.82 36.31
C THR A 270 -10.19 15.59 36.51
N PHE A 271 -10.98 15.54 37.59
CA PHE A 271 -11.82 14.37 37.93
C PHE A 271 -13.32 14.56 37.61
N MET A 272 -13.66 15.61 36.86
CA MET A 272 -15.01 15.91 36.36
C MET A 272 -14.87 16.57 34.99
N SER A 273 -14.34 15.83 34.01
CA SER A 273 -13.96 16.36 32.69
C SER A 273 -14.36 15.47 31.53
N TRP A 274 -14.94 14.30 31.79
CA TRP A 274 -15.42 13.43 30.73
C TRP A 274 -16.78 13.92 30.26
N MET A 275 -16.95 13.98 28.95
CA MET A 275 -18.21 14.28 28.28
C MET A 275 -18.33 13.33 27.10
N ASP A 276 -19.56 13.02 26.74
CA ASP A 276 -19.85 12.44 25.44
C ASP A 276 -19.82 13.52 24.36
N GLY A 277 -19.69 13.08 23.12
CA GLY A 277 -19.60 13.94 21.97
C GLY A 277 -19.97 13.19 20.72
N SER A 278 -20.54 13.88 19.74
CA SER A 278 -20.80 13.22 18.45
C SER A 278 -19.50 12.68 17.83
N CYS A 279 -19.44 11.37 17.60
CA CYS A 279 -18.25 10.66 17.09
C CYS A 279 -17.69 11.23 15.77
N LYS A 280 -18.50 11.99 15.03
CA LYS A 280 -18.15 12.66 13.76
C LYS A 280 -17.43 14.00 13.95
N THR A 281 -17.45 14.55 15.16
CA THR A 281 -16.82 15.84 15.46
C THR A 281 -15.29 15.68 15.47
N PRO A 282 -14.54 16.57 14.82
CA PRO A 282 -13.09 16.50 14.84
C PRO A 282 -12.54 17.11 16.13
N TYR A 283 -12.02 16.26 17.02
CA TYR A 283 -11.26 16.66 18.21
C TYR A 283 -9.82 16.19 18.13
N ARG A 284 -8.97 16.74 18.98
CA ARG A 284 -7.68 16.11 19.25
C ARG A 284 -7.97 14.73 19.87
N TRP A 285 -6.97 13.87 19.94
CA TRP A 285 -7.06 12.54 20.52
C TRP A 285 -5.81 12.18 21.31
N ILE A 286 -5.98 11.19 22.19
CA ILE A 286 -4.91 10.59 22.98
C ILE A 286 -4.80 9.12 22.60
N CYS A 287 -3.59 8.69 22.24
CA CYS A 287 -3.28 7.26 22.09
C CYS A 287 -2.51 6.75 23.29
N GLU A 288 -2.65 5.47 23.56
CA GLU A 288 -1.79 4.74 24.50
C GLU A 288 -1.22 3.46 23.89
N LYS A 289 -0.09 3.02 24.43
CA LYS A 289 0.46 1.67 24.20
C LYS A 289 1.38 1.23 25.31
N ASN A 290 1.56 -0.08 25.46
CA ASN A 290 2.58 -0.63 26.34
C ASN A 290 3.99 -0.33 25.80
N ILE A 291 4.95 -0.21 26.73
CA ILE A 291 6.39 -0.12 26.44
C ILE A 291 6.90 -1.43 25.84
#